data_AF-A0A3T1D1Z9-F1
#
_entry.id   AF-A0A3T1D1Z9-F1
#
_cell.length_a   1.000
_cell.length_b   1.000
_cell.length_c   1.000
_cell.angle_alpha   90.00
_cell.angle_beta   90.00
_cell.angle_gamma   90.00
#
_symmetry.space_group_name_H-M   'P 1'
#
loop_
_entity.id
_entity.type
_entity.pdbx_description
1 polymer ?
#
loop_
_entity_poly.entity_id
_entity_poly.type
_entity_poly.pdbx_seq_one_letter_code
_entity_poly.pdbx_strand_id
1 'polypeptide(L)'
;MVVKNDAQFEAAFEVWTANQEKVSSGERKRRLLSEMNHAQKQFLVKVWWPIFHSFNGLMAEFEVRDFKDGYRYLDFAWFLAGGQIAIEIDGFGPHWRNADRWQFADHLQRQNHLIFDDWIVIRFSYDDIMEHPRRCQQLLMQTKGKWSLEKPTNQSLKNPLDRAIMDYAARRNAPFTPSQAAEDLGWHRVTITRRTLNLARAGLLTSTSPGKSRFTQYIFNKAALC
;
A
#
# COMPACT_ATOMS: atom_id res chain seq x y z
N MET A 1 7.91 -29.50 13.93
CA MET A 1 7.08 -29.02 15.06
C MET A 1 5.67 -28.79 14.55
N VAL A 2 4.75 -29.67 14.92
CA VAL A 2 3.32 -29.53 14.65
C VAL A 2 2.85 -28.30 15.40
N VAL A 3 2.28 -27.32 14.70
CA VAL A 3 1.65 -26.15 15.33
C VAL A 3 0.52 -26.69 16.19
N LYS A 4 0.67 -26.62 17.52
CA LYS A 4 -0.44 -26.84 18.44
C LYS A 4 -1.58 -25.92 18.02
N ASN A 5 -2.80 -26.45 17.99
CA ASN A 5 -4.04 -25.69 17.84
C ASN A 5 -3.96 -24.40 18.67
N ASP A 6 -3.70 -23.28 18.01
CA ASP A 6 -3.72 -21.98 18.65
C ASP A 6 -5.18 -21.54 18.67
N ALA A 7 -5.82 -21.71 19.83
CA ALA A 7 -7.23 -21.35 19.99
C ALA A 7 -7.49 -19.86 19.68
N GLN A 8 -6.49 -18.99 19.83
CA GLN A 8 -6.61 -17.58 19.46
C GLN A 8 -6.61 -17.41 17.94
N PHE A 9 -5.78 -18.18 17.22
CA PHE A 9 -5.79 -18.20 15.76
C PHE A 9 -7.15 -18.64 15.24
N GLU A 10 -7.66 -19.79 15.70
CA GLU A 10 -8.92 -20.35 15.20
C GLU A 10 -10.10 -19.40 15.44
N ALA A 11 -10.20 -18.82 16.65
CA ALA A 11 -11.25 -17.85 16.96
C ALA A 11 -11.12 -16.57 16.12
N ALA A 12 -9.90 -16.04 15.95
CA ALA A 12 -9.68 -14.85 15.12
C ALA A 12 -9.95 -15.14 13.63
N PHE A 13 -9.61 -16.34 13.17
CA PHE A 13 -9.80 -16.78 11.78
C PHE A 13 -11.29 -16.95 11.46
N GLU A 14 -12.06 -17.53 12.37
CA GLU A 14 -13.52 -17.66 12.23
C GLU A 14 -14.19 -16.28 12.13
N VAL A 15 -13.86 -15.37 13.05
CA VAL A 15 -14.39 -13.98 13.04
C VAL A 15 -13.98 -13.25 11.77
N TRP A 16 -12.72 -13.37 11.35
CA TRP A 16 -12.20 -12.71 10.17
C TRP A 16 -12.86 -13.22 8.88
N THR A 17 -13.05 -14.54 8.75
CA THR A 17 -13.73 -15.15 7.59
C THR A 17 -15.20 -14.72 7.53
N ALA A 18 -15.92 -14.83 8.65
CA ALA A 18 -17.33 -14.42 8.73
C ALA A 18 -17.55 -12.94 8.39
N ASN A 19 -16.64 -12.05 8.81
CA ASN A 19 -16.71 -10.63 8.46
C ASN A 19 -16.54 -10.40 6.97
N GLN A 20 -15.62 -11.11 6.32
CA GLN A 20 -15.39 -10.98 4.87
C GLN A 20 -16.54 -11.52 4.04
N GLU A 21 -17.16 -12.63 4.46
CA GLU A 21 -18.37 -13.17 3.83
C GLU A 21 -19.55 -12.20 3.88
N LYS A 22 -19.70 -11.45 4.99
CA LYS A 22 -20.77 -10.46 5.15
C LYS A 22 -20.61 -9.26 4.22
N VAL A 23 -19.38 -8.80 4.00
CA VAL A 23 -19.08 -7.61 3.18
C VAL A 23 -18.79 -7.92 1.71
N SER A 24 -18.79 -9.21 1.33
CA SER A 24 -18.58 -9.64 -0.06
C SER A 24 -19.89 -10.02 -0.75
N SER A 25 -19.88 -9.96 -2.08
CA SER A 25 -20.99 -10.37 -2.94
C SER A 25 -20.45 -11.08 -4.19
N GLY A 26 -21.35 -11.65 -4.99
CA GLY A 26 -21.01 -12.28 -6.27
C GLY A 26 -19.94 -13.37 -6.17
N GLU A 27 -19.01 -13.34 -7.12
CA GLU A 27 -17.96 -14.34 -7.28
C GLU A 27 -16.95 -14.34 -6.13
N ARG A 28 -16.62 -13.17 -5.57
CA ARG A 28 -15.77 -13.07 -4.37
C ARG A 28 -16.38 -13.84 -3.19
N LYS A 29 -17.68 -13.68 -2.94
CA LYS A 29 -18.35 -14.39 -1.86
C LYS A 29 -18.35 -15.91 -2.10
N ARG A 30 -18.57 -16.35 -3.35
CA ARG A 30 -18.49 -17.77 -3.72
C ARG A 30 -17.12 -18.36 -3.42
N ARG A 31 -16.04 -17.62 -3.71
CA ARG A 31 -14.66 -18.03 -3.43
C ARG A 31 -14.37 -18.13 -1.94
N LEU A 32 -14.81 -17.14 -1.15
CA LEU A 32 -14.64 -17.14 0.30
C LEU A 32 -15.41 -18.28 0.99
N LEU A 33 -16.59 -18.65 0.48
CA LEU A 33 -17.37 -19.80 0.98
C LEU A 33 -16.78 -21.15 0.54
N SER A 34 -15.90 -21.14 -0.46
CA SER A 34 -15.19 -22.35 -0.87
C SER A 34 -14.05 -22.63 0.12
N GLU A 35 -13.60 -23.89 0.21
CA GLU A 35 -12.49 -24.23 1.09
C GLU A 35 -11.23 -23.45 0.70
N MET A 36 -10.69 -22.68 1.66
CA MET A 36 -9.44 -21.94 1.49
C MET A 36 -8.32 -22.91 1.12
N ASN A 37 -7.56 -22.56 0.08
CA ASN A 37 -6.56 -23.48 -0.42
C ASN A 37 -5.45 -23.73 0.63
N HIS A 38 -4.79 -24.89 0.53
CA HIS A 38 -3.79 -25.29 1.53
C HIS A 38 -2.64 -24.26 1.64
N ALA A 39 -2.19 -23.70 0.52
CA ALA A 39 -1.09 -22.75 0.49
C ALA A 39 -1.41 -21.44 1.23
N GLN A 40 -2.59 -20.88 0.99
CA GLN A 40 -3.16 -19.73 1.70
C GLN A 40 -3.26 -20.00 3.20
N LYS A 41 -3.79 -21.18 3.59
CA LYS A 41 -3.87 -21.56 5.01
C LYS A 41 -2.47 -21.68 5.65
N GLN A 42 -1.50 -22.28 4.95
CA GLN A 42 -0.13 -22.37 5.44
C GLN A 42 0.53 -20.99 5.58
N PHE A 43 0.28 -20.07 4.66
CA PHE A 43 0.73 -18.69 4.79
C PHE A 43 0.18 -18.03 6.06
N LEU A 44 -1.12 -18.14 6.32
CA LEU A 44 -1.74 -17.54 7.50
C LEU A 44 -1.13 -18.10 8.80
N VAL A 45 -0.96 -19.43 8.87
CA VAL A 45 -0.47 -20.12 10.08
C VAL A 45 1.04 -19.93 10.29
N LYS A 46 1.85 -20.05 9.23
CA LYS A 46 3.32 -20.08 9.33
C LYS A 46 3.96 -18.72 9.17
N VAL A 47 3.32 -17.78 8.48
CA VAL A 47 3.92 -16.49 8.13
C VAL A 47 3.18 -15.33 8.78
N TRP A 48 1.87 -15.21 8.57
CA TRP A 48 1.10 -14.04 9.01
C TRP A 48 0.83 -14.00 10.51
N TRP A 49 0.20 -15.05 11.05
CA TRP A 49 -0.21 -15.10 12.45
C TRP A 49 0.94 -14.96 13.44
N PRO A 50 2.11 -15.63 13.24
CA PRO A 50 3.24 -15.55 14.17
C PRO A 50 3.84 -14.15 14.35
N ILE A 51 3.54 -13.20 13.46
CA ILE A 51 4.12 -11.84 13.50
C ILE A 51 3.11 -10.76 13.84
N PHE A 52 1.82 -10.97 13.55
CA PHE A 52 0.80 -9.93 13.73
C PHE A 52 -0.29 -10.28 14.74
N HIS A 53 -0.50 -11.57 15.06
CA HIS A 53 -1.54 -12.04 15.99
C HIS A 53 -2.93 -11.39 15.78
N SER A 54 -3.22 -11.02 14.53
CA SER A 54 -4.44 -10.34 14.11
C SER A 54 -4.52 -10.40 12.59
N PHE A 55 -5.73 -10.25 12.03
CA PHE A 55 -5.94 -10.17 10.58
C PHE A 55 -6.31 -8.75 10.12
N ASN A 56 -5.93 -7.73 10.91
CA ASN A 56 -6.30 -6.35 10.66
C ASN A 56 -5.75 -5.85 9.32
N GLY A 57 -6.65 -5.32 8.49
CA GLY A 57 -6.33 -4.83 7.15
C GLY A 57 -6.07 -5.93 6.11
N LEU A 58 -6.09 -7.21 6.49
CA LEU A 58 -5.95 -8.32 5.56
C LEU A 58 -7.31 -8.76 5.03
N MET A 59 -7.40 -8.96 3.72
CA MET A 59 -8.57 -9.50 3.04
C MET A 59 -8.15 -10.66 2.15
N ALA A 60 -8.85 -11.80 2.21
CA ALA A 60 -8.69 -12.91 1.30
C ALA A 60 -9.54 -12.74 0.04
N GLU A 61 -9.10 -13.40 -1.04
CA GLU A 61 -9.80 -13.48 -2.33
C GLU A 61 -10.26 -12.07 -2.77
N PHE A 62 -9.38 -11.09 -2.65
CA PHE A 62 -9.76 -9.70 -2.83
C PHE A 62 -9.94 -9.39 -4.32
N GLU A 63 -11.09 -8.84 -4.66
CA GLU A 63 -11.48 -8.57 -6.04
C GLU A 63 -10.83 -7.28 -6.55
N VAL A 64 -10.13 -7.38 -7.68
CA VAL A 64 -9.57 -6.25 -8.43
C VAL A 64 -10.10 -6.26 -9.85
N ARG A 65 -10.26 -5.07 -10.44
CA ARG A 65 -10.66 -4.93 -11.84
C ARG A 65 -9.45 -5.10 -12.75
N ASP A 66 -9.58 -5.90 -13.80
CA ASP A 66 -8.58 -6.01 -14.86
C ASP A 66 -8.89 -5.00 -15.98
N PHE A 67 -7.85 -4.59 -16.72
CA PHE A 67 -7.95 -3.65 -17.85
C PHE A 67 -8.81 -4.15 -19.02
N LYS A 68 -9.19 -5.44 -19.03
CA LYS A 68 -10.07 -6.06 -20.04
C LYS A 68 -11.51 -6.26 -19.54
N ASP A 69 -11.97 -5.43 -18.60
CA ASP A 69 -13.30 -5.53 -17.96
C ASP A 69 -13.57 -6.86 -17.23
N GLY A 70 -12.52 -7.61 -16.91
CA GLY A 70 -12.58 -8.83 -16.12
C GLY A 70 -12.36 -8.57 -14.64
N TYR A 71 -12.73 -9.54 -13.80
CA TYR A 71 -12.38 -9.56 -12.38
C TYR A 71 -11.23 -10.54 -12.13
N ARG A 72 -10.25 -10.11 -11.33
CA ARG A 72 -9.20 -10.99 -10.80
C ARG A 72 -9.26 -10.97 -9.28
N TYR A 73 -8.84 -12.08 -8.68
CA TYR A 73 -8.86 -12.27 -7.23
C TYR A 73 -7.44 -12.48 -6.75
N LEU A 74 -7.00 -11.61 -5.83
CA LEU A 74 -5.73 -11.73 -5.13
C LEU A 74 -5.87 -12.78 -4.03
N ASP A 75 -4.83 -13.58 -3.78
CA ASP A 75 -4.85 -14.49 -2.62
C ASP A 75 -5.11 -13.70 -1.34
N PHE A 76 -4.33 -12.63 -1.13
CA PHE A 76 -4.63 -11.62 -0.11
C PHE A 76 -4.37 -10.19 -0.57
N ALA A 77 -5.25 -9.27 -0.16
CA ALA A 77 -4.98 -7.84 -0.14
C ALA A 77 -4.71 -7.39 1.28
N TRP A 78 -3.62 -6.65 1.49
CA TRP A 78 -3.29 -6.05 2.78
C TRP A 78 -3.29 -4.53 2.66
N PHE A 79 -4.23 -3.90 3.34
CA PHE A 79 -4.39 -2.45 3.36
C PHE A 79 -3.64 -1.84 4.55
N LEU A 80 -2.69 -0.98 4.24
CA LEU A 80 -1.97 -0.14 5.19
C LEU A 80 -2.20 1.34 4.85
N ALA A 81 -1.94 2.24 5.80
CA ALA A 81 -2.12 3.67 5.59
C ALA A 81 -1.28 4.21 4.41
N GLY A 82 -0.09 3.65 4.19
CA GLY A 82 0.84 4.09 3.14
C GLY A 82 0.62 3.43 1.77
N GLY A 83 -0.24 2.41 1.65
CA GLY A 83 -0.49 1.72 0.38
C GLY A 83 -1.28 0.42 0.50
N GLN A 84 -1.62 -0.13 -0.67
CA GLN A 84 -2.29 -1.42 -0.83
C GLN A 84 -1.29 -2.47 -1.31
N ILE A 85 -1.22 -3.60 -0.61
CA ILE A 85 -0.27 -4.67 -0.89
C ILE A 85 -1.03 -5.89 -1.39
N ALA A 86 -0.66 -6.37 -2.57
CA ALA A 86 -1.14 -7.63 -3.13
C ALA A 86 -0.16 -8.72 -2.71
N ILE A 87 -0.64 -9.71 -1.97
CA ILE A 87 0.13 -10.88 -1.56
C ILE A 87 -0.36 -12.07 -2.36
N GLU A 88 0.54 -12.71 -3.11
CA GLU A 88 0.24 -13.89 -3.94
C GLU A 88 1.13 -15.06 -3.49
N ILE A 89 0.57 -16.27 -3.53
CA ILE A 89 1.27 -17.51 -3.16
C ILE A 89 1.39 -18.41 -4.37
N ASP A 90 2.61 -18.58 -4.83
CA ASP A 90 2.92 -19.32 -6.04
C ASP A 90 3.35 -20.74 -5.73
N GLY A 91 2.55 -21.71 -6.17
CA GLY A 91 2.97 -23.11 -6.18
C GLY A 91 4.00 -23.38 -7.28
N PHE A 92 5.03 -24.16 -6.98
CA PHE A 92 5.89 -24.77 -7.98
C PHE A 92 5.45 -26.22 -8.20
N GLY A 93 5.12 -26.58 -9.45
CA GLY A 93 4.65 -27.92 -9.79
C GLY A 93 4.97 -28.30 -11.23
N PRO A 94 4.74 -29.57 -11.63
CA PRO A 94 4.93 -30.03 -13.01
C PRO A 94 4.11 -29.23 -14.02
N HIS A 95 3.06 -28.54 -13.55
CA HIS A 95 2.29 -27.58 -14.32
C HIS A 95 3.10 -26.40 -14.84
N TRP A 96 4.27 -26.04 -14.30
CA TRP A 96 5.16 -25.03 -14.92
C TRP A 96 5.98 -25.57 -16.09
N ARG A 97 6.22 -26.89 -16.15
CA ARG A 97 6.81 -27.53 -17.34
C ARG A 97 5.81 -27.61 -18.51
N ASN A 98 4.53 -27.73 -18.19
CA ASN A 98 3.42 -27.71 -19.15
C ASN A 98 2.63 -26.40 -19.11
N ALA A 99 3.11 -25.38 -18.39
CA ALA A 99 2.40 -24.12 -18.24
C ALA A 99 2.43 -23.48 -19.61
N ASP A 100 1.26 -23.48 -20.21
CA ASP A 100 1.02 -22.91 -21.51
C ASP A 100 1.66 -21.52 -21.50
N ARG A 101 2.52 -21.22 -22.48
CA ARG A 101 3.31 -19.96 -22.50
C ARG A 101 2.42 -18.73 -22.27
N TRP A 102 1.15 -18.87 -22.64
CA TRP A 102 0.04 -17.95 -22.38
C TRP A 102 -0.25 -17.69 -20.90
N GLN A 103 -0.30 -18.72 -20.06
CA GLN A 103 -0.51 -18.57 -18.61
C GLN A 103 0.66 -17.81 -17.99
N PHE A 104 1.90 -18.16 -18.36
CA PHE A 104 3.07 -17.42 -17.89
C PHE A 104 3.03 -15.95 -18.29
N ALA A 105 2.74 -15.67 -19.56
CA ALA A 105 2.59 -14.31 -20.06
C ALA A 105 1.45 -13.55 -19.34
N ASP A 106 0.31 -14.21 -19.09
CA ASP A 106 -0.81 -13.63 -18.34
C ASP A 106 -0.44 -13.32 -16.88
N HIS A 107 0.31 -14.19 -16.20
CA HIS A 107 0.81 -13.91 -14.85
C HIS A 107 1.73 -12.69 -14.81
N LEU A 108 2.61 -12.52 -15.80
CA LEU A 108 3.46 -11.34 -15.92
C LEU A 108 2.63 -10.07 -16.18
N GLN A 109 1.66 -10.13 -17.08
CA GLN A 109 0.78 -9.00 -17.38
C GLN A 109 -0.09 -8.62 -16.17
N ARG A 110 -0.63 -9.61 -15.44
CA ARG A 110 -1.34 -9.41 -14.18
C ARG A 110 -0.52 -8.60 -13.19
N GLN A 111 0.72 -9.00 -12.97
CA GLN A 111 1.62 -8.31 -12.06
C GLN A 111 1.85 -6.87 -12.52
N ASN A 112 2.06 -6.64 -13.81
CA ASN A 112 2.25 -5.29 -14.35
C ASN A 112 1.01 -4.40 -14.17
N HIS A 113 -0.19 -4.96 -14.39
CA HIS A 113 -1.45 -4.23 -14.18
C HIS A 113 -1.62 -3.83 -12.71
N LEU A 114 -1.33 -4.73 -11.77
CA LEU A 114 -1.37 -4.41 -10.34
C LEU A 114 -0.41 -3.28 -9.99
N ILE A 115 0.83 -3.32 -10.50
CA ILE A 115 1.82 -2.26 -10.28
C ILE A 115 1.34 -0.92 -10.86
N PHE A 116 0.71 -0.95 -12.04
CA PHE A 116 0.14 0.24 -12.65
C PHE A 116 -1.01 0.83 -11.83
N ASP A 117 -1.79 -0.03 -11.17
CA ASP A 117 -2.88 0.35 -10.24
C ASP A 117 -2.37 0.64 -8.82
N ASP A 118 -1.11 1.05 -8.67
CA ASP A 118 -0.45 1.42 -7.41
C ASP A 118 -0.44 0.30 -6.34
N TRP A 119 -0.55 -0.97 -6.74
CA TRP A 119 -0.35 -2.08 -5.82
C TRP A 119 1.13 -2.39 -5.62
N ILE A 120 1.49 -2.60 -4.35
CA ILE A 120 2.76 -3.23 -3.99
C ILE A 120 2.57 -4.74 -4.09
N VAL A 121 3.22 -5.38 -5.07
CA VAL A 121 3.08 -6.82 -5.26
C VAL A 121 4.18 -7.56 -4.51
N ILE A 122 3.79 -8.45 -3.59
CA ILE A 122 4.68 -9.35 -2.85
C ILE A 122 4.25 -10.77 -3.15
N ARG A 123 5.18 -11.59 -3.63
CA ARG A 123 4.90 -12.98 -4.00
C ARG A 123 5.76 -13.90 -3.16
N PHE A 124 5.16 -14.98 -2.68
CA PHE A 124 5.86 -16.03 -1.95
C PHE A 124 5.74 -17.34 -2.72
N SER A 125 6.84 -18.08 -2.84
CA SER A 125 6.71 -19.46 -3.26
C SER A 125 6.10 -20.29 -2.12
N TYR A 126 5.32 -21.31 -2.47
CA TYR A 126 4.82 -22.27 -1.49
C TYR A 126 5.98 -22.91 -0.70
N ASP A 127 7.08 -23.22 -1.39
CA ASP A 127 8.27 -23.81 -0.78
C ASP A 127 8.92 -22.86 0.23
N ASP A 128 9.03 -21.55 -0.07
CA ASP A 128 9.54 -20.57 0.89
C ASP A 128 8.66 -20.48 2.15
N ILE A 129 7.34 -20.57 2.03
CA ILE A 129 6.41 -20.57 3.18
C ILE A 129 6.65 -21.82 4.05
N MET A 130 6.91 -22.96 3.42
CA MET A 130 7.04 -24.24 4.11
C MET A 130 8.42 -24.44 4.73
N GLU A 131 9.47 -24.13 3.98
CA GLU A 131 10.87 -24.40 4.33
C GLU A 131 11.56 -23.20 4.99
N HIS A 132 11.16 -21.98 4.63
CA HIS A 132 11.81 -20.73 5.05
C HIS A 132 10.85 -19.67 5.63
N PRO A 133 9.86 -20.01 6.48
CA PRO A 133 8.81 -19.08 6.91
C PRO A 133 9.35 -17.83 7.60
N ARG A 134 10.48 -17.91 8.32
CA ARG A 134 11.13 -16.75 8.96
C ARG A 134 11.58 -15.68 7.96
N ARG A 135 12.00 -16.08 6.76
CA ARG A 135 12.37 -15.14 5.69
C ARG A 135 11.14 -14.40 5.19
N CYS A 136 10.03 -15.11 4.97
CA CYS A 136 8.75 -14.54 4.57
C CYS A 136 8.21 -13.56 5.63
N GLN A 137 8.29 -13.95 6.90
CA GLN A 137 7.93 -13.12 8.05
C GLN A 137 8.72 -11.80 8.08
N GLN A 138 10.05 -11.88 7.91
CA GLN A 138 10.90 -10.70 7.88
C GLN A 138 10.54 -9.74 6.74
N LEU A 139 10.23 -10.27 5.56
CA LEU A 139 9.79 -9.45 4.42
C LEU A 139 8.46 -8.72 4.73
N LEU A 140 7.49 -9.40 5.36
CA LEU A 140 6.23 -8.76 5.76
C LEU A 140 6.44 -7.70 6.85
N MET A 141 7.34 -7.93 7.81
CA MET A 141 7.69 -6.91 8.81
C MET A 141 8.33 -5.68 8.17
N GLN A 142 9.25 -5.86 7.22
CA GLN A 142 9.85 -4.75 6.47
C GLN A 142 8.81 -4.01 5.62
N THR A 143 7.90 -4.75 5.00
CA THR A 143 6.76 -4.18 4.25
C THR A 143 5.89 -3.34 5.17
N LYS A 144 5.55 -3.86 6.35
CA LYS A 144 4.82 -3.11 7.37
C LYS A 144 5.57 -1.85 7.75
N GLY A 145 6.86 -1.93 8.09
CA GLY A 145 7.64 -0.77 8.48
C GLY A 145 7.72 0.31 7.39
N LYS A 146 7.84 -0.10 6.13
CA LYS A 146 7.94 0.80 4.97
C LYS A 146 6.60 1.49 4.64
N TRP A 147 5.48 0.79 4.81
CA TRP A 147 4.17 1.23 4.32
C TRP A 147 3.09 1.42 5.40
N SER A 148 3.40 1.17 6.68
CA SER A 148 2.55 1.52 7.83
C SER A 148 2.81 2.91 8.36
N LEU A 149 3.98 3.50 8.07
CA LEU A 149 4.14 4.92 8.23
C LEU A 149 3.10 5.54 7.31
N GLU A 150 2.13 6.24 7.90
CA GLU A 150 1.40 7.24 7.14
C GLU A 150 2.46 7.99 6.34
N LYS A 151 2.40 7.99 5.00
CA LYS A 151 3.03 9.08 4.25
C LYS A 151 2.53 10.28 4.98
N PRO A 152 3.35 11.03 5.75
CA PRO A 152 2.87 11.87 6.83
C PRO A 152 1.77 12.68 6.22
N THR A 153 0.55 12.24 6.52
CA THR A 153 -0.55 12.64 5.68
C THR A 153 -0.69 14.02 6.24
N ASN A 154 -0.37 15.00 5.42
CA ASN A 154 -0.84 16.34 5.63
C ASN A 154 -2.39 16.24 5.61
N GLN A 155 -3.02 15.59 6.60
CA GLN A 155 -4.43 15.65 6.93
C GLN A 155 -4.83 17.11 7.19
N SER A 156 -3.84 17.99 7.38
CA SER A 156 -3.94 19.43 7.32
C SER A 156 -4.31 20.00 5.93
N LEU A 157 -3.91 19.36 4.82
CA LEU A 157 -4.02 19.95 3.47
C LEU A 157 -5.12 19.30 2.63
N LYS A 158 -6.37 19.59 2.98
CA LYS A 158 -7.56 19.21 2.19
C LYS A 158 -7.59 19.81 0.79
N ASN A 159 -6.75 20.80 0.48
CA ASN A 159 -6.75 21.46 -0.81
C ASN A 159 -5.71 20.85 -1.77
N PRO A 160 -6.11 20.39 -2.98
CA PRO A 160 -5.19 19.84 -3.98
C PRO A 160 -4.04 20.78 -4.35
N LEU A 161 -4.28 22.09 -4.32
CA LEU A 161 -3.25 23.09 -4.64
C LEU A 161 -2.20 23.21 -3.51
N ASP A 162 -2.64 23.12 -2.26
CA ASP A 162 -1.73 23.11 -1.11
C ASP A 162 -0.84 21.87 -1.14
N ARG A 163 -1.40 20.71 -1.53
CA ARG A 163 -0.64 19.48 -1.78
C ARG A 163 0.37 19.65 -2.92
N ALA A 164 -0.03 20.19 -4.06
CA ALA A 164 0.86 20.42 -5.19
C ALA A 164 2.06 21.33 -4.84
N ILE A 165 1.84 22.38 -4.03
CA ILE A 165 2.90 23.27 -3.54
C ILE A 165 3.86 22.52 -2.60
N MET A 166 3.34 21.68 -1.72
CA MET A 166 4.18 20.86 -0.82
C MET A 166 5.00 19.83 -1.57
N ASP A 167 4.39 19.12 -2.53
CA ASP A 167 5.08 18.15 -3.38
C ASP A 167 6.15 18.81 -4.25
N TYR A 168 5.90 20.04 -4.72
CA TYR A 168 6.87 20.85 -5.44
C TYR A 168 8.06 21.24 -4.54
N ALA A 169 7.78 21.75 -3.34
CA ALA A 169 8.81 22.15 -2.37
C ALA A 169 9.68 20.96 -1.93
N ALA A 170 9.06 19.80 -1.68
CA ALA A 170 9.75 18.58 -1.29
C ALA A 170 10.66 18.03 -2.41
N ARG A 171 10.15 17.98 -3.65
CA ARG A 171 10.93 17.54 -4.83
C ARG A 171 12.11 18.45 -5.12
N ARG A 172 11.93 19.76 -4.99
CA ARG A 172 12.98 20.74 -5.29
C ARG A 172 14.11 20.74 -4.27
N ASN A 173 13.81 20.43 -2.99
CA ASN A 173 14.77 20.37 -1.88
C ASN A 173 15.69 21.62 -1.78
N ALA A 174 15.17 22.78 -2.21
CA ALA A 174 15.85 24.08 -2.20
C ALA A 174 14.81 25.20 -2.04
N PRO A 175 15.20 26.42 -1.59
CA PRO A 175 14.26 27.53 -1.46
C PRO A 175 13.65 27.93 -2.81
N PHE A 176 12.35 28.27 -2.80
CA PHE A 176 11.63 28.71 -3.98
C PHE A 176 10.83 30.00 -3.72
N THR A 177 10.63 30.79 -4.78
CA THR A 177 9.71 31.95 -4.74
C THR A 177 8.30 31.53 -5.17
N PRO A 178 7.23 32.19 -4.69
CA PRO A 178 5.87 31.92 -5.19
C PRO A 178 5.71 32.13 -6.70
N SER A 179 6.51 33.01 -7.32
CA SER A 179 6.52 33.20 -8.77
C SER A 179 7.03 31.96 -9.50
N GLN A 180 8.13 31.36 -9.04
CA GLN A 180 8.67 30.13 -9.62
C GLN A 180 7.71 28.96 -9.46
N ALA A 181 7.11 28.78 -8.27
CA ALA A 181 6.12 27.73 -8.07
C ALA A 181 4.87 27.94 -8.94
N ALA A 182 4.46 29.18 -9.18
CA ALA A 182 3.33 29.49 -10.06
C ALA A 182 3.60 29.15 -11.52
N GLU A 183 4.80 29.48 -12.00
CA GLU A 183 5.26 29.14 -13.35
C GLU A 183 5.36 27.62 -13.53
N ASP A 184 6.06 26.93 -12.62
CA ASP A 184 6.33 25.50 -12.74
C ASP A 184 5.06 24.64 -12.54
N LEU A 185 4.11 25.08 -11.71
CA LEU A 185 2.86 24.36 -11.49
C LEU A 185 1.74 24.78 -12.44
N GLY A 186 1.93 25.83 -13.25
CA GLY A 186 0.93 26.33 -14.19
C GLY A 186 -0.28 27.02 -13.54
N TRP A 187 -0.11 27.60 -12.34
CA TRP A 187 -1.20 28.27 -11.61
C TRP A 187 -0.99 29.77 -11.49
N HIS A 188 -2.09 30.51 -11.34
CA HIS A 188 -2.03 31.96 -11.19
C HIS A 188 -1.22 32.38 -9.96
N ARG A 189 -0.23 33.28 -10.16
CA ARG A 189 0.73 33.72 -9.13
C ARG A 189 0.09 34.18 -7.82
N VAL A 190 -1.03 34.90 -7.91
CA VAL A 190 -1.78 35.38 -6.74
C VAL A 190 -2.28 34.23 -5.88
N THR A 191 -2.79 33.17 -6.51
CA THR A 191 -3.32 31.99 -5.82
C THR A 191 -2.21 31.23 -5.10
N ILE A 192 -1.09 30.99 -5.79
CA ILE A 192 0.09 30.33 -5.19
C ILE A 192 0.63 31.16 -4.04
N THR A 193 0.83 32.47 -4.22
CA THR A 193 1.34 33.36 -3.17
C THR A 193 0.51 33.29 -1.89
N ARG A 194 -0.82 33.34 -2.00
CA ARG A 194 -1.74 33.22 -0.86
C ARG A 194 -1.63 31.85 -0.17
N ARG A 195 -1.56 30.78 -0.96
CA ARG A 195 -1.50 29.40 -0.48
C ARG A 195 -0.17 29.09 0.22
N THR A 196 0.95 29.47 -0.39
CA THR A 196 2.30 29.33 0.21
C THR A 196 2.41 30.09 1.54
N LEU A 197 1.80 31.28 1.65
CA LEU A 197 1.75 32.02 2.92
C LEU A 197 0.95 31.26 3.99
N ASN A 198 -0.20 30.69 3.63
CA ASN A 198 -1.00 29.89 4.57
C ASN A 198 -0.25 28.63 5.02
N LEU A 199 0.44 27.95 4.10
CA LEU A 199 1.28 26.79 4.41
C LEU A 199 2.44 27.17 5.36
N ALA A 200 3.06 28.32 5.15
CA ALA A 200 4.10 28.82 6.06
C ALA A 200 3.56 29.17 7.45
N ARG A 201 2.37 29.80 7.53
CA ARG A 201 1.68 30.07 8.80
C ARG A 201 1.30 28.79 9.55
N ALA A 202 0.97 27.73 8.81
CA ALA A 202 0.71 26.40 9.38
C ALA A 202 1.98 25.64 9.79
N GLY A 203 3.18 26.25 9.63
CA GLY A 203 4.46 25.63 9.98
C GLY A 203 4.98 24.59 8.98
N LEU A 204 4.27 24.36 7.87
CA LEU A 204 4.62 23.36 6.85
C LEU A 204 5.72 23.84 5.89
N LEU A 205 5.86 25.15 5.73
CA LEU A 205 6.96 25.80 5.01
C LEU A 205 7.68 26.76 5.94
N THR A 206 8.99 26.91 5.74
CA THR A 206 9.81 27.89 6.46
C THR A 206 10.23 29.01 5.52
N SER A 207 10.13 30.26 5.97
CA SER A 207 10.72 31.40 5.25
C SER A 207 12.23 31.41 5.46
N THR A 208 13.01 31.60 4.39
CA THR A 208 14.47 31.71 4.47
C THR A 208 14.96 33.11 4.85
N SER A 209 14.05 34.07 5.06
CA SER A 209 14.37 35.42 5.53
C SER A 209 13.55 35.78 6.77
N PRO A 210 14.03 35.48 7.98
CA PRO A 210 13.43 35.98 9.21
C PRO A 210 13.61 37.50 9.29
N GLY A 211 12.52 38.27 9.51
CA GLY A 211 12.60 39.69 9.88
C GLY A 211 12.48 40.75 8.76
N LYS A 212 12.21 40.38 7.50
CA LYS A 212 11.85 41.35 6.44
C LYS A 212 10.35 41.34 6.15
N SER A 213 9.77 42.50 5.87
CA SER A 213 8.31 42.70 5.66
C SER A 213 7.73 41.97 4.44
N ARG A 214 8.56 41.39 3.57
CA ARG A 214 8.15 40.59 2.41
C ARG A 214 8.90 39.26 2.38
N PHE A 215 8.17 38.17 2.64
CA PHE A 215 8.66 36.80 2.47
C PHE A 215 9.00 36.55 1.00
N THR A 216 10.29 36.42 0.69
CA THR A 216 10.77 36.32 -0.70
C THR A 216 10.92 34.87 -1.15
N GLN A 217 11.27 33.96 -0.24
CA GLN A 217 11.52 32.56 -0.54
C GLN A 217 11.07 31.63 0.61
N TYR A 218 10.60 30.45 0.23
CA TYR A 218 10.10 29.41 1.11
C TYR A 218 10.87 28.11 0.89
N ILE A 219 11.08 27.33 1.94
CA ILE A 219 11.65 25.98 1.87
C ILE A 219 10.74 24.99 2.62
N PHE A 220 10.76 23.74 2.19
CA PHE A 220 10.05 22.66 2.87
C PHE A 220 10.54 22.49 4.32
N ASN A 221 9.63 22.53 5.29
CA ASN A 221 9.98 22.32 6.68
C ASN A 221 10.06 20.81 6.97
N LYS A 222 11.27 20.25 6.97
CA LYS A 222 11.51 18.83 7.25
C LYS A 222 11.09 18.40 8.66
N ALA A 223 11.03 19.32 9.61
CA ALA A 223 10.60 19.04 10.99
C ALA A 223 9.07 19.01 11.16
N ALA A 224 8.29 19.44 10.17
CA ALA A 224 6.83 19.51 10.26
C ALA A 224 6.11 18.16 10.02
N LEU A 225 6.87 17.07 9.83
CA LEU A 225 6.35 15.72 9.58
C LEU A 225 6.79 14.70 10.66
N CYS A 226 7.34 15.18 11.78
CA CYS A 226 7.72 14.38 12.95
C CYS A 226 6.74 14.58 14.10
#